data_AF-A0A4U6R6U6-F1
#
_entry.id   AF-A0A4U6R6U6-F1
#
_cell.length_a   1.000
_cell.length_b   1.000
_cell.length_c   1.000
_cell.angle_alpha   90.00
_cell.angle_beta   90.00
_cell.angle_gamma   90.00
#
_symmetry.space_group_name_H-M   'P 1'
#
loop_
_entity.id
_entity.type
_entity.pdbx_description
1 polymer ?
#
loop_
_entity_poly.entity_id
_entity_poly.type
_entity_poly.pdbx_seq_one_letter_code
_entity_poly.pdbx_strand_id
1 'polypeptide(L)'
;MALTIHLTAALWALLAGISQLLAQKGTKLHKLVGWSWMTAMVIVAVSSFWLTGFMDLFWGYSPIHLLSIWILVCVAVSLYSARTSNIKRHRAFAMGAFYGVVGAGIGTLAPGRVIHQWLFG
;
A
#
# COMPACT_ATOMS: atom_id res chain seq x y z
N MET A 1 6.37 15.01 -9.83
CA MET A 1 7.21 14.52 -8.71
C MET A 1 6.49 13.48 -7.84
N ALA A 2 5.29 13.79 -7.33
CA ALA A 2 4.51 12.86 -6.50
C ALA A 2 4.24 11.50 -7.18
N LEU A 3 3.94 11.49 -8.48
CA LEU A 3 3.70 10.26 -9.25
C LEU A 3 4.90 9.31 -9.24
N THR A 4 6.11 9.81 -9.51
CA THR A 4 7.33 8.98 -9.55
C THR A 4 7.64 8.38 -8.17
N ILE A 5 7.51 9.18 -7.11
CA ILE A 5 7.68 8.72 -5.73
C ILE A 5 6.65 7.64 -5.40
N HIS A 6 5.40 7.87 -5.74
CA HIS A 6 4.32 6.92 -5.51
C HIS A 6 4.55 5.60 -6.24
N LEU A 7 4.86 5.63 -7.54
CA LEU A 7 5.07 4.44 -8.36
C LEU A 7 6.26 3.62 -7.89
N THR A 8 7.39 4.28 -7.60
CA THR A 8 8.59 3.60 -7.09
C THR A 8 8.35 2.97 -5.72
N ALA A 9 7.69 3.69 -4.81
CA ALA A 9 7.32 3.16 -3.50
C ALA A 9 6.28 2.01 -3.62
N ALA A 10 5.31 2.11 -4.54
CA ALA A 10 4.29 1.09 -4.76
C ALA A 10 4.89 -0.20 -5.31
N LEU A 11 5.81 -0.10 -6.26
CA LEU A 11 6.56 -1.25 -6.78
C LEU A 11 7.35 -1.94 -5.67
N TRP A 12 8.08 -1.16 -4.87
CA TRP A 12 8.81 -1.70 -3.72
C TRP A 12 7.87 -2.34 -2.69
N ALA A 13 6.73 -1.70 -2.39
CA ALA A 13 5.74 -2.23 -1.46
C ALA A 13 5.17 -3.58 -1.91
N LEU A 14 4.96 -3.78 -3.21
CA LEU A 14 4.53 -5.08 -3.75
C LEU A 14 5.63 -6.14 -3.60
N LEU A 15 6.86 -5.84 -4.05
CA LEU A 15 7.98 -6.79 -4.00
C LEU A 15 8.35 -7.16 -2.56
N ALA A 16 8.53 -6.16 -1.69
CA ALA A 16 8.83 -6.37 -0.29
C ALA A 16 7.67 -7.07 0.43
N GLY A 17 6.42 -6.75 0.10
CA GLY A 17 5.23 -7.41 0.65
C GLY A 17 5.18 -8.90 0.30
N ILE A 18 5.40 -9.26 -0.97
CA ILE A 18 5.48 -10.67 -1.40
C ILE A 18 6.61 -11.38 -0.64
N SER A 19 7.78 -10.76 -0.55
CA SER A 19 8.92 -11.34 0.18
C SER A 19 8.60 -11.55 1.67
N GLN A 20 7.83 -10.65 2.29
CA GLN A 20 7.37 -10.79 3.69
C GLN A 20 6.44 -11.98 3.90
N LEU A 21 5.54 -12.24 2.94
CA LEU A 21 4.61 -13.35 2.99
C LEU A 21 5.32 -14.71 2.84
N LEU A 22 6.32 -14.77 1.95
CA LEU A 22 7.10 -15.97 1.68
C LEU A 22 8.16 -16.25 2.75
N ALA A 23 8.80 -15.21 3.29
CA ALA A 23 9.91 -15.34 4.24
C ALA A 23 9.51 -16.06 5.55
N GLN A 24 10.51 -16.63 6.21
CA GLN A 24 10.35 -17.17 7.55
C GLN A 24 10.07 -16.04 8.55
N LYS A 25 8.97 -16.18 9.28
CA LYS A 25 8.42 -15.16 10.17
C LYS A 25 9.25 -15.10 11.45
N GLY A 26 9.40 -13.89 12.01
CA GLY A 26 10.13 -13.67 13.27
C GLY A 26 11.66 -13.56 13.15
N THR A 27 12.24 -13.78 11.96
CA THR A 27 13.68 -13.61 11.73
C THR A 27 14.10 -12.13 11.73
N LYS A 28 15.40 -11.84 11.92
CA LYS A 28 15.93 -10.48 11.78
C LYS A 28 15.66 -9.91 10.39
N LEU A 29 15.79 -10.73 9.35
CA LEU A 29 15.51 -10.36 7.96
C LEU A 29 14.03 -10.01 7.76
N HIS A 30 13.12 -10.83 8.30
CA HIS A 30 11.68 -10.54 8.27
C HIS A 30 11.38 -9.18 8.92
N LYS A 31 12.00 -8.86 10.06
CA LYS A 31 11.81 -7.56 10.70
C LYS A 31 12.36 -6.40 9.85
N LEU A 32 13.56 -6.53 9.30
CA LEU A 32 14.20 -5.49 8.49
C LEU A 32 13.38 -5.17 7.23
N VAL A 33 13.00 -6.20 6.48
CA VAL A 33 12.18 -6.05 5.27
C VAL A 33 10.76 -5.62 5.64
N GLY A 34 10.23 -6.02 6.79
CA GLY A 34 8.93 -5.57 7.28
C GLY A 34 8.91 -4.08 7.57
N TRP A 35 9.98 -3.54 8.16
CA TRP A 35 10.13 -2.09 8.38
C TRP A 35 10.22 -1.30 7.08
N SER A 36 11.01 -1.77 6.11
CA SER A 36 11.10 -1.10 4.81
C SER A 36 9.76 -1.15 4.06
N TRP A 37 9.05 -2.28 4.14
CA TRP A 37 7.72 -2.45 3.58
C TRP A 37 6.69 -1.50 4.22
N MET A 38 6.60 -1.45 5.55
CA MET A 38 5.68 -0.54 6.25
C MET A 38 5.94 0.93 5.91
N THR A 39 7.22 1.32 5.81
CA THR A 39 7.62 2.68 5.40
C THR A 39 7.15 2.98 3.98
N ALA A 40 7.35 2.05 3.04
CA ALA A 40 6.87 2.20 1.68
C ALA A 40 5.34 2.30 1.60
N MET A 41 4.61 1.52 2.39
CA MET A 41 3.14 1.61 2.47
C MET A 41 2.67 2.99 2.93
N VAL A 42 3.36 3.62 3.88
CA VAL A 42 3.08 5.01 4.31
C VAL A 42 3.37 5.98 3.17
N ILE A 43 4.52 5.86 2.50
CA ILE A 43 4.87 6.75 1.36
C ILE A 43 3.82 6.64 0.26
N VAL A 44 3.40 5.43 -0.11
CA VAL A 44 2.34 5.17 -1.11
C VAL A 44 1.05 5.84 -0.68
N ALA A 45 0.58 5.59 0.55
CA ALA A 45 -0.68 6.12 1.04
C ALA A 45 -0.67 7.65 1.22
N VAL A 46 0.45 8.26 1.59
CA VAL A 46 0.54 9.73 1.73
C VAL A 46 0.64 10.40 0.36
N SER A 47 1.49 9.88 -0.53
CA SER A 47 1.67 10.46 -1.86
C SER A 47 0.42 10.36 -2.74
N SER A 48 -0.47 9.38 -2.50
CA SER A 48 -1.74 9.25 -3.23
C SER A 48 -2.69 10.43 -3.01
N PHE A 49 -2.58 11.16 -1.88
CA PHE A 49 -3.40 12.36 -1.64
C PHE A 49 -3.08 13.51 -2.62
N TRP A 50 -1.87 13.51 -3.20
CA TRP A 50 -1.47 14.43 -4.27
C TRP A 50 -1.72 13.87 -5.67
N LEU A 51 -2.18 12.63 -5.78
CA LEU A 51 -2.55 11.98 -7.04
C LEU A 51 -4.06 12.02 -7.22
N THR A 52 -4.56 13.12 -7.74
CA THR A 52 -5.93 13.21 -8.25
C THR A 52 -5.99 12.62 -9.66
N GLY A 53 -7.08 11.90 -9.96
CA GLY A 53 -7.32 11.36 -11.29
C GLY A 53 -8.78 11.58 -11.67
N PHE A 54 -9.07 11.53 -12.97
CA PHE A 54 -10.33 11.89 -13.66
C PHE A 54 -11.64 11.27 -13.11
N MET A 55 -11.55 10.39 -12.11
CA MET A 55 -12.68 9.69 -11.48
C MET A 55 -13.03 10.35 -10.13
N ASP A 56 -13.30 11.64 -10.15
CA ASP A 56 -13.87 12.41 -9.03
C ASP A 56 -15.36 12.09 -8.91
N LEU A 57 -15.66 10.84 -8.55
CA LEU A 57 -17.01 10.31 -8.62
C LEU A 57 -17.95 10.92 -7.55
N PHE A 58 -17.40 11.49 -6.46
CA PHE A 58 -18.15 12.22 -5.43
C PHE A 58 -17.27 13.30 -4.76
N TRP A 59 -17.63 14.58 -4.94
CA TRP A 59 -17.07 15.71 -4.15
C TRP A 59 -15.53 15.89 -4.20
N GLY A 60 -14.86 15.43 -5.26
CA GLY A 60 -13.40 15.54 -5.40
C GLY A 60 -12.58 14.46 -4.67
N TYR A 61 -13.24 13.41 -4.14
CA TYR A 61 -12.56 12.28 -3.52
C TYR A 61 -12.75 11.00 -4.34
N SER A 62 -11.66 10.53 -4.96
CA SER A 62 -11.60 9.21 -5.59
C SER A 62 -11.58 8.07 -4.54
N PRO A 63 -12.11 6.86 -4.84
CA PRO A 63 -12.04 5.69 -3.94
C PRO A 63 -10.64 5.36 -3.42
N ILE A 64 -9.61 5.80 -4.13
CA ILE A 64 -8.19 5.67 -3.77
C ILE A 64 -7.87 6.40 -2.45
N HIS A 65 -8.52 7.52 -2.13
CA HIS A 65 -8.26 8.24 -0.87
C HIS A 65 -8.80 7.46 0.33
N LEU A 66 -10.00 6.89 0.22
CA LEU A 66 -10.54 6.01 1.26
C LEU A 66 -9.62 4.80 1.49
N LEU A 67 -9.14 4.20 0.39
CA LEU A 67 -8.16 3.12 0.47
C LEU A 67 -6.85 3.56 1.14
N SER A 68 -6.40 4.78 0.87
CA SER A 68 -5.17 5.33 1.46
C SER A 68 -5.31 5.55 2.96
N ILE A 69 -6.44 6.10 3.42
CA ILE A 69 -6.77 6.20 4.85
C ILE A 69 -6.79 4.82 5.49
N TRP A 70 -7.43 3.85 4.84
CA TRP A 70 -7.49 2.47 5.32
C TRP A 70 -6.11 1.82 5.43
N ILE A 71 -5.22 2.03 4.47
CA ILE A 71 -3.83 1.55 4.50
C ILE A 71 -3.09 2.14 5.71
N LEU A 72 -3.23 3.44 5.97
CA LEU A 72 -2.60 4.09 7.12
C LEU A 72 -3.09 3.51 8.44
N VAL A 73 -4.40 3.27 8.58
CA VAL A 73 -4.97 2.57 9.75
C VAL A 73 -4.36 1.17 9.87
N CYS A 74 -4.28 0.41 8.78
CA CYS A 74 -3.70 -0.93 8.81
C CYS A 74 -2.24 -0.93 9.26
N VAL A 75 -1.41 -0.01 8.75
CA VAL A 75 0.00 0.11 9.15
C VAL A 75 0.11 0.48 10.63
N ALA A 76 -0.65 1.47 11.10
CA ALA A 76 -0.62 1.92 12.50
C ALA A 76 -1.04 0.78 13.45
N VAL A 77 -2.15 0.10 13.17
CA VAL A 77 -2.63 -1.02 13.98
C VAL A 77 -1.66 -2.20 13.91
N SER A 78 -1.10 -2.50 12.73
CA SER A 78 -0.14 -3.59 12.57
C SER A 78 1.13 -3.35 13.38
N LEU A 79 1.66 -2.12 13.37
CA LEU A 79 2.84 -1.74 14.15
C LEU A 79 2.58 -1.75 15.66
N TYR A 80 1.44 -1.20 16.10
CA TYR A 80 1.03 -1.25 17.50
C TYR A 80 0.89 -2.70 17.99
N SER A 81 0.25 -3.55 17.18
CA SER A 81 0.06 -4.97 17.51
C SER A 81 1.36 -5.75 17.60
N ALA A 82 2.34 -5.43 16.75
CA ALA A 82 3.68 -6.03 16.83
C ALA A 82 4.38 -5.66 18.15
N ARG A 83 4.22 -4.42 18.63
CA ARG A 83 4.78 -3.95 19.90
C ARG A 83 4.11 -4.57 21.12
N THR A 84 2.80 -4.80 21.07
CA THR A 84 2.05 -5.45 22.16
C THR A 84 2.06 -6.98 22.06
N SER A 85 2.95 -7.57 21.25
CA SER A 85 3.04 -9.02 21.01
C SER A 85 1.75 -9.69 20.51
N ASN A 86 0.79 -8.91 19.98
CA ASN A 86 -0.45 -9.45 19.40
C ASN A 86 -0.22 -9.78 17.92
N ILE A 87 0.45 -10.91 17.69
CA ILE A 87 0.88 -11.34 16.35
C ILE A 87 -0.31 -11.66 15.44
N LYS A 88 -1.41 -12.18 15.99
CA LYS A 88 -2.64 -12.46 15.22
C LYS A 88 -3.20 -11.18 14.61
N ARG A 89 -3.29 -10.09 15.39
CA ARG A 89 -3.78 -8.79 14.91
C ARG A 89 -2.76 -8.13 13.98
N HIS A 90 -1.46 -8.20 14.30
CA HIS A 90 -0.40 -7.72 13.40
C HIS A 90 -0.52 -8.32 12.00
N ARG A 91 -0.65 -9.66 11.92
CA ARG A 91 -0.81 -10.40 10.66
C ARG A 91 -2.08 -10.01 9.92
N ALA A 92 -3.22 -9.93 10.61
CA ALA A 92 -4.49 -9.59 9.97
C ALA A 92 -4.45 -8.23 9.26
N PHE A 93 -3.92 -7.20 9.94
CA PHE A 93 -3.81 -5.86 9.35
C PHE A 93 -2.68 -5.75 8.33
N ALA A 94 -1.56 -6.48 8.50
CA ALA A 94 -0.53 -6.55 7.46
C ALA A 94 -1.06 -7.18 6.16
N MET A 95 -1.84 -8.26 6.27
CA MET A 95 -2.53 -8.87 5.12
C MET A 95 -3.54 -7.91 4.49
N GLY A 96 -4.34 -7.22 5.30
CA GLY A 96 -5.29 -6.21 4.82
C GLY A 96 -4.61 -5.09 4.04
N ALA A 97 -3.47 -4.58 4.54
CA ALA A 97 -2.68 -3.59 3.85
C ALA A 97 -2.08 -4.14 2.53
N PHE A 98 -1.59 -5.38 2.53
CA PHE A 98 -1.07 -6.03 1.32
C PHE A 98 -2.16 -6.20 0.25
N TYR A 99 -3.35 -6.67 0.61
CA TYR A 99 -4.47 -6.72 -0.32
C TYR A 99 -4.88 -5.35 -0.83
N GLY A 100 -4.79 -4.32 0.03
CA GLY A 100 -5.03 -2.94 -0.38
C GLY A 100 -4.07 -2.45 -1.46
N VAL A 101 -2.75 -2.70 -1.34
CA VAL A 101 -1.79 -2.29 -2.39
C VAL A 101 -1.96 -3.09 -3.69
N VAL A 102 -2.29 -4.38 -3.61
CA VAL A 102 -2.62 -5.20 -4.79
C VAL A 102 -3.88 -4.67 -5.47
N GLY A 103 -4.94 -4.40 -4.70
CA GLY A 103 -6.19 -3.83 -5.21
C GLY A 103 -5.99 -2.45 -5.82
N ALA A 104 -5.16 -1.59 -5.19
CA ALA A 104 -4.79 -0.30 -5.75
C ALA A 104 -4.06 -0.44 -7.09
N GLY A 105 -3.10 -1.38 -7.19
CA GLY A 105 -2.38 -1.71 -8.41
C GLY A 105 -3.32 -2.15 -9.53
N ILE A 106 -4.25 -3.06 -9.25
CA ILE A 106 -5.28 -3.47 -10.22
C ILE A 106 -6.16 -2.28 -10.63
N GLY A 107 -6.54 -1.43 -9.66
CA GLY A 107 -7.33 -0.22 -9.90
C GLY A 107 -6.66 0.80 -10.85
N THR A 108 -5.34 0.73 -11.02
CA THR A 108 -4.63 1.56 -12.00
C THR A 108 -4.90 1.17 -13.46
N LEU A 109 -5.43 -0.02 -13.71
CA LEU A 109 -5.81 -0.51 -15.04
C LEU A 109 -7.21 -0.02 -15.46
N ALA A 110 -7.93 0.68 -14.58
CA ALA A 110 -9.24 1.23 -14.92
C ALA A 110 -9.11 2.30 -16.03
N PRO A 111 -10.10 2.39 -16.94
CA PRO A 111 -10.12 3.41 -17.99
C PRO A 111 -9.97 4.82 -17.43
N GLY A 112 -9.18 5.66 -18.12
CA GLY A 112 -8.88 7.04 -17.68
C GLY A 112 -7.75 7.17 -16.65
N ARG A 113 -7.08 6.07 -16.27
CA ARG A 113 -5.86 6.10 -15.46
C ARG A 113 -4.59 6.11 -16.33
N VAL A 114 -3.52 6.70 -15.80
CA VAL A 114 -2.22 6.84 -16.49
C VAL A 114 -1.66 5.49 -16.94
N ILE A 115 -1.71 4.46 -16.07
CA ILE A 115 -1.19 3.13 -16.40
C ILE A 115 -2.04 2.46 -17.49
N HIS A 116 -3.37 2.60 -17.45
CA HIS A 116 -4.24 2.11 -18.53
C HIS A 116 -3.90 2.75 -19.88
N GLN A 117 -3.66 4.06 -19.92
CA GLN A 117 -3.25 4.77 -21.14
C GLN A 117 -1.90 4.29 -21.67
N TRP A 118 -0.95 3.95 -20.81
CA TRP A 118 0.35 3.42 -21.25
C TRP A 118 0.28 1.99 -21.81
N LEU A 119 -0.67 1.18 -21.36
CA LEU A 119 -0.77 -0.23 -21.73
C LEU A 119 -1.77 -0.51 -22.86
N PHE A 120 -2.85 0.27 -22.92
CA PHE A 120 -4.00 0.03 -23.81
C PHE A 120 -4.38 1.24 -24.67
N GLY A 121 -3.70 2.38 -24.48
CA GLY A 121 -3.94 3.63 -25.20
C GLY A 121 -3.09 3.76 -26.46
#